data_AF-A0A6L6WK83-F1
#
_entry.id   AF-A0A6L6WK83-F1
#
_cell.length_a   1.000
_cell.length_b   1.000
_cell.length_c   1.000
_cell.angle_alpha   90.00
_cell.angle_beta   90.00
_cell.angle_gamma   90.00
#
_symmetry.space_group_name_H-M   'P 1'
#
loop_
_entity.id
_entity.type
_entity.pdbx_description
1 polymer ?
#
loop_
_entity_poly.entity_id
_entity_poly.type
_entity_poly.pdbx_seq_one_letter_code
_entity_poly.pdbx_strand_id
1 'polypeptide(L)'
;MSGSLPAVATFTRASEAIEVQNNGNFVTRVADAPRFDHSPLTGKLLGLRFEPEATNLVVHSRASVADWITDSCTTSNLSLNALGMFPGVEVASTGQVWGRVKQNVSLTSGQLYQVTCLMRVGTSPNARISISGAGGETQVAGTVGSMSNIRTELGICTDIIEEGLLDGFTRRVRFVFLSDVTGPYQIGLGPQTSTLGETIELLGIQVEQSAQYSSFILSGASAGVRATDGLTLALADGTYEISLHYADAPSETYTAVEVVSGYEVIATGHTLKQITTRKL
;
A
#
# COMPACT_ATOMS: atom_id res chain seq x y z
N MET A 1 -20.20 6.63 -10.24
CA MET A 1 -21.12 5.59 -9.73
C MET A 1 -20.51 5.04 -8.47
N SER A 2 -21.26 4.95 -7.38
CA SER A 2 -20.84 4.26 -6.16
C SER A 2 -21.21 2.78 -6.25
N GLY A 3 -20.37 1.89 -5.75
CA GLY A 3 -20.73 0.47 -5.63
C GLY A 3 -21.69 0.23 -4.46
N SER A 4 -22.38 -0.92 -4.49
CA SER A 4 -23.24 -1.39 -3.41
C SER A 4 -23.20 -2.92 -3.35
N LEU A 5 -23.32 -3.49 -2.14
CA LEU A 5 -23.49 -4.94 -1.99
C LEU A 5 -24.90 -5.35 -2.45
N PRO A 6 -25.07 -6.52 -3.07
CA PRO A 6 -26.39 -7.09 -3.28
C PRO A 6 -27.02 -7.45 -1.92
N ALA A 7 -28.35 -7.40 -1.83
CA ALA A 7 -29.07 -7.64 -0.58
C ALA A 7 -28.83 -9.04 0.04
N VAL A 8 -28.37 -10.00 -0.75
CA VAL A 8 -28.04 -11.37 -0.32
C VAL A 8 -26.60 -11.52 0.15
N ALA A 9 -25.77 -10.48 0.12
CA ALA A 9 -24.37 -10.57 0.52
C ALA A 9 -24.10 -9.78 1.80
N THR A 10 -23.34 -10.38 2.70
CA THR A 10 -22.83 -9.72 3.91
C THR A 10 -21.30 -9.73 3.89
N PHE A 11 -20.72 -8.55 3.99
CA PHE A 11 -19.28 -8.35 4.08
C PHE A 11 -18.83 -8.36 5.54
N THR A 12 -17.65 -8.91 5.80
CA THR A 12 -17.03 -8.91 7.13
C THR A 12 -15.57 -8.49 7.06
N ARG A 13 -15.11 -7.70 8.03
CA ARG A 13 -13.70 -7.40 8.29
C ARG A 13 -13.58 -6.86 9.71
N ALA A 14 -12.79 -7.53 10.57
CA ALA A 14 -12.66 -7.18 11.98
C ALA A 14 -11.83 -5.90 12.28
N SER A 15 -11.30 -5.22 11.26
CA SER A 15 -10.44 -4.04 11.40
C SER A 15 -10.88 -2.88 10.51
N GLU A 16 -10.32 -1.69 10.77
CA GLU A 16 -10.36 -0.61 9.78
C GLU A 16 -9.53 -0.96 8.53
N ALA A 17 -9.84 -0.32 7.41
CA ALA A 17 -9.04 -0.39 6.19
C ALA A 17 -9.21 0.88 5.35
N ILE A 18 -8.26 1.14 4.44
CA ILE A 18 -8.32 2.30 3.56
C ILE A 18 -9.02 1.96 2.25
N GLU A 19 -9.96 2.82 1.84
CA GLU A 19 -10.59 2.83 0.53
C GLU A 19 -10.08 4.02 -0.28
N VAL A 20 -9.91 3.81 -1.60
CA VAL A 20 -9.67 4.90 -2.55
C VAL A 20 -10.98 5.36 -3.17
N GLN A 21 -11.32 6.64 -2.99
CA GLN A 21 -12.52 7.25 -3.55
C GLN A 21 -12.34 7.68 -5.01
N ASN A 22 -13.44 8.04 -5.67
CA ASN A 22 -13.47 8.46 -7.08
C ASN A 22 -12.65 9.73 -7.38
N ASN A 23 -12.33 10.54 -6.37
CA ASN A 23 -11.46 11.71 -6.46
C ASN A 23 -9.98 11.39 -6.14
N GLY A 24 -9.64 10.12 -5.90
CA GLY A 24 -8.30 9.67 -5.55
C GLY A 24 -7.93 9.83 -4.08
N ASN A 25 -8.82 10.40 -3.25
CA ASN A 25 -8.59 10.49 -1.82
C ASN A 25 -8.71 9.14 -1.15
N PHE A 26 -7.91 8.97 -0.10
CA PHE A 26 -7.96 7.84 0.79
C PHE A 26 -8.95 8.17 1.90
N VAL A 27 -9.77 7.19 2.28
CA VAL A 27 -10.69 7.31 3.41
C VAL A 27 -10.64 6.05 4.26
N THR A 28 -10.73 6.21 5.57
CA THR A 28 -10.84 5.08 6.49
C THR A 28 -12.25 4.52 6.44
N ARG A 29 -12.36 3.22 6.19
CA ARG A 29 -13.57 2.43 6.39
C ARG A 29 -13.45 1.66 7.69
N VAL A 30 -14.48 1.78 8.53
CA VAL A 30 -14.59 1.05 9.78
C VAL A 30 -14.67 -0.47 9.54
N ALA A 31 -14.61 -1.25 10.62
CA ALA A 31 -14.89 -2.69 10.58
C ALA A 31 -16.23 -2.98 9.91
N ASP A 32 -16.29 -4.09 9.18
CA ASP A 32 -17.46 -4.59 8.43
C ASP A 32 -18.04 -3.63 7.36
N ALA A 33 -17.39 -2.49 7.11
CA ALA A 33 -17.75 -1.62 6.00
C ALA A 33 -17.08 -2.10 4.69
N PRO A 34 -17.87 -2.44 3.64
CA PRO A 34 -17.33 -2.85 2.35
C PRO A 34 -16.56 -1.69 1.70
N ARG A 35 -15.49 -2.03 0.97
CA ARG A 35 -14.66 -1.06 0.24
C ARG A 35 -14.90 -1.16 -1.25
N PHE A 36 -15.51 -0.13 -1.82
CA PHE A 36 -15.70 -0.02 -3.27
C PHE A 36 -14.62 0.86 -3.86
N ASP A 37 -13.45 0.25 -4.10
CA ASP A 37 -12.25 0.96 -4.49
C ASP A 37 -12.34 1.54 -5.90
N HIS A 38 -11.73 2.70 -6.04
CA HIS A 38 -11.51 3.36 -7.32
C HIS A 38 -10.02 3.29 -7.69
N SER A 39 -9.75 3.30 -8.99
CA SER A 39 -8.38 3.44 -9.50
C SER A 39 -7.80 4.76 -8.98
N PRO A 40 -6.68 4.74 -8.24
CA PRO A 40 -6.07 5.96 -7.72
C PRO A 40 -5.43 6.82 -8.83
N LEU A 41 -5.38 6.32 -10.07
CA LEU A 41 -4.87 7.03 -11.24
C LEU A 41 -5.99 7.70 -12.05
N THR A 42 -7.18 7.09 -12.10
CA THR A 42 -8.25 7.50 -13.02
C THR A 42 -9.59 7.81 -12.36
N GLY A 43 -9.74 7.48 -11.08
CA GLY A 43 -11.01 7.65 -10.34
C GLY A 43 -12.11 6.69 -10.78
N LYS A 44 -11.83 5.73 -11.68
CA LYS A 44 -12.80 4.74 -12.14
C LYS A 44 -13.05 3.69 -11.05
N LEU A 45 -14.33 3.38 -10.81
CA LEU A 45 -14.73 2.29 -9.89
C LEU A 45 -14.16 0.96 -10.38
N LEU A 46 -13.45 0.26 -9.51
CA LEU A 46 -12.87 -1.06 -9.79
C LEU A 46 -13.81 -2.19 -9.33
N GLY A 47 -14.45 -2.04 -8.17
CA GLY A 47 -15.34 -3.05 -7.60
C GLY A 47 -15.19 -3.15 -6.08
N LEU A 48 -15.70 -4.22 -5.49
CA LEU A 48 -15.52 -4.55 -4.07
C LEU A 48 -14.13 -5.16 -3.84
N ARG A 49 -13.33 -4.52 -3.00
CA ARG A 49 -11.96 -4.96 -2.70
C ARG A 49 -11.96 -6.06 -1.63
N PHE A 50 -11.31 -7.19 -1.93
CA PHE A 50 -10.99 -8.25 -0.97
C PHE A 50 -9.48 -8.38 -0.79
N GLU A 51 -9.03 -8.39 0.45
CA GLU A 51 -7.63 -8.52 0.79
C GLU A 51 -7.42 -9.48 1.96
N PRO A 52 -6.29 -10.23 1.95
CA PRO A 52 -5.94 -11.10 3.07
C PRO A 52 -5.59 -10.28 4.31
N GLU A 53 -5.39 -10.95 5.45
CA GLU A 53 -4.73 -10.33 6.59
C GLU A 53 -3.34 -9.82 6.19
N ALA A 54 -3.02 -8.60 6.62
CA ALA A 54 -1.68 -8.06 6.43
C ALA A 54 -1.29 -7.10 7.56
N THR A 55 0.01 -6.97 7.77
CA THR A 55 0.59 -6.11 8.80
C THR A 55 1.58 -5.14 8.16
N ASN A 56 1.38 -3.84 8.40
CA ASN A 56 2.37 -2.83 8.07
C ASN A 56 3.42 -2.76 9.19
N LEU A 57 4.64 -3.18 8.85
CA LEU A 57 5.80 -3.22 9.75
C LEU A 57 6.34 -1.83 10.08
N VAL A 58 6.04 -0.82 9.27
CA VAL A 58 6.40 0.58 9.56
C VAL A 58 5.45 1.10 10.63
N VAL A 59 6.01 1.53 11.77
CA VAL A 59 5.28 2.33 12.76
C VAL A 59 5.19 3.78 12.27
N HIS A 60 4.12 4.48 12.67
CA HIS A 60 3.83 5.84 12.23
C HIS A 60 3.87 5.98 10.70
N SER A 61 3.08 5.17 9.99
CA SER A 61 3.14 5.09 8.52
C SER A 61 2.82 6.40 7.80
N ARG A 62 2.20 7.37 8.49
CA ARG A 62 2.10 8.77 8.06
C ARG A 62 3.33 9.53 8.54
N ALA A 63 4.03 10.17 7.62
CA ALA A 63 5.23 10.93 7.95
C ALA A 63 4.93 12.11 8.87
N SER A 64 5.75 12.24 9.91
CA SER A 64 5.77 13.39 10.81
C SER A 64 7.22 13.61 11.28
N VAL A 65 7.61 14.85 11.54
CA VAL A 65 8.95 15.16 12.08
C VAL A 65 9.14 14.57 13.49
N ALA A 66 8.06 14.48 14.28
CA ALA A 66 8.15 14.04 15.67
C ALA A 66 8.36 12.52 15.81
N ASP A 67 7.81 11.73 14.88
CA ASP A 67 7.80 10.27 15.00
C ASP A 67 8.84 9.58 14.12
N TRP A 68 9.47 10.31 13.20
CA TRP A 68 10.44 9.76 12.24
C TRP A 68 11.88 10.20 12.55
N ILE A 69 12.83 9.36 12.12
CA ILE A 69 14.26 9.58 12.38
C ILE A 69 14.85 10.39 11.22
N THR A 70 15.40 11.56 11.53
CA THR A 70 16.14 12.40 10.58
C THR A 70 17.60 11.96 10.48
N ASP A 71 18.14 11.82 9.27
CA ASP A 71 19.51 11.38 9.02
C ASP A 71 20.15 12.24 7.92
N SER A 72 21.04 13.15 8.31
CA SER A 72 21.78 14.06 7.42
C SER A 72 20.92 14.81 6.39
N CYS A 73 19.77 15.27 6.85
CA CYS A 73 18.90 16.20 6.17
C CYS A 73 18.30 17.17 7.20
N THR A 74 17.60 18.21 6.73
CA THR A 74 16.69 18.99 7.57
C THR A 74 15.26 18.62 7.24
N THR A 75 14.38 18.65 8.23
CA THR A 75 12.98 18.25 8.08
C THR A 75 12.03 19.27 8.67
N SER A 76 10.92 19.53 7.99
CA SER A 76 9.83 20.41 8.44
C SER A 76 8.50 19.70 8.19
N ASN A 77 7.56 19.86 9.14
CA ASN A 77 6.18 19.39 8.92
C ASN A 77 5.53 20.28 7.86
N LEU A 78 4.79 19.65 6.95
CA LEU A 78 3.91 20.34 6.04
C LEU A 78 2.46 20.30 6.57
N SER A 79 1.62 21.17 6.04
CA SER A 79 0.17 21.20 6.32
C SER A 79 -0.61 20.75 5.09
N LEU A 80 -0.14 19.70 4.42
CA LEU A 80 -0.85 19.15 3.26
C LEU A 80 -2.13 18.46 3.72
N ASN A 81 -3.01 18.24 2.76
CA ASN A 81 -4.09 17.26 2.87
C ASN A 81 -3.98 16.28 1.70
N ALA A 82 -2.75 15.77 1.48
CA ALA A 82 -2.45 14.94 0.33
C ALA A 82 -3.27 13.65 0.43
N LEU A 83 -3.93 13.29 -0.68
CA LEU A 83 -4.88 12.17 -0.76
C LEU A 83 -5.96 12.21 0.35
N GLY A 84 -6.28 13.40 0.89
CA GLY A 84 -7.28 13.56 1.94
C GLY A 84 -6.88 13.15 3.36
N MET A 85 -5.64 12.71 3.61
CA MET A 85 -5.22 12.29 4.97
C MET A 85 -3.73 12.43 5.32
N PHE A 86 -2.85 12.77 4.38
CA PHE A 86 -1.42 12.85 4.64
C PHE A 86 -0.95 14.31 4.80
N PRO A 87 -0.41 14.68 5.98
CA PRO A 87 0.08 16.04 6.25
C PRO A 87 1.42 16.33 5.55
N GLY A 88 2.27 15.31 5.40
CA GLY A 88 3.56 15.39 4.73
C GLY A 88 4.70 15.95 5.58
N VAL A 89 5.93 15.58 5.21
CA VAL A 89 7.18 16.11 5.74
C VAL A 89 8.06 16.51 4.57
N GLU A 90 8.54 17.75 4.56
CA GLU A 90 9.58 18.18 3.63
C GLU A 90 10.94 17.69 4.15
N VAL A 91 11.71 17.07 3.25
CA VAL A 91 13.03 16.52 3.51
C VAL A 91 14.02 17.25 2.61
N ALA A 92 14.85 18.12 3.21
CA ALA A 92 15.80 18.96 2.49
C ALA A 92 17.24 18.46 2.65
N SER A 93 17.98 18.39 1.54
CA SER A 93 19.39 17.98 1.54
C SER A 93 20.26 18.99 2.29
N THR A 94 21.17 18.51 3.13
CA THR A 94 22.25 19.32 3.73
C THR A 94 23.54 19.26 2.90
N GLY A 95 23.44 18.95 1.61
CA GLY A 95 24.57 18.75 0.71
C GLY A 95 25.07 17.30 0.60
N GLN A 96 24.36 16.35 1.22
CA GLN A 96 24.65 14.91 1.15
C GLN A 96 23.63 14.21 0.27
N VAL A 97 24.08 13.37 -0.66
CA VAL A 97 23.20 12.58 -1.55
C VAL A 97 22.45 11.44 -0.85
N TRP A 98 22.74 11.22 0.44
CA TRP A 98 22.21 10.12 1.25
C TRP A 98 21.33 10.60 2.41
N GLY A 99 21.13 11.91 2.55
CA GLY A 99 20.23 12.48 3.55
C GLY A 99 18.80 11.97 3.38
N ARG A 100 18.13 11.61 4.49
CA ARG A 100 16.77 11.03 4.46
C ARG A 100 16.08 11.09 5.81
N VAL A 101 14.76 10.97 5.78
CA VAL A 101 13.93 10.67 6.94
C VAL A 101 13.52 9.19 6.89
N LYS A 102 13.58 8.46 8.01
CA LYS A 102 13.47 7.00 8.04
C LYS A 102 12.71 6.43 9.25
N GLN A 103 12.25 5.19 9.11
CA GLN A 103 11.65 4.36 10.15
C GLN A 103 12.42 3.06 10.31
N ASN A 104 12.39 2.50 11.51
CA ASN A 104 12.96 1.18 11.77
C ASN A 104 11.93 0.09 11.42
N VAL A 105 12.40 -1.00 10.81
CA VAL A 105 11.63 -2.21 10.56
C VAL A 105 12.50 -3.43 10.86
N SER A 106 11.89 -4.58 11.18
CA SER A 106 12.63 -5.83 11.35
C SER A 106 12.27 -6.77 10.21
N LEU A 107 13.28 -7.23 9.48
CA LEU A 107 13.11 -8.10 8.33
C LEU A 107 13.82 -9.45 8.56
N THR A 108 13.37 -10.45 7.84
CA THR A 108 13.87 -11.82 7.85
C THR A 108 14.45 -12.15 6.47
N SER A 109 15.67 -12.68 6.44
CA SER A 109 16.34 -13.15 5.23
C SER A 109 15.50 -14.19 4.47
N GLY A 110 15.53 -14.11 3.14
CA GLY A 110 14.79 -14.98 2.23
C GLY A 110 13.29 -14.66 2.13
N GLN A 111 12.78 -13.67 2.85
CA GLN A 111 11.38 -13.23 2.76
C GLN A 111 11.22 -12.07 1.78
N LEU A 112 10.06 -12.06 1.11
CA LEU A 112 9.64 -10.97 0.24
C LEU A 112 8.86 -9.93 1.05
N TYR A 113 9.17 -8.65 0.80
CA TYR A 113 8.52 -7.51 1.41
C TYR A 113 8.01 -6.57 0.35
N GLN A 114 6.72 -6.27 0.40
CA GLN A 114 6.11 -5.26 -0.43
C GLN A 114 6.34 -3.89 0.23
N VAL A 115 6.92 -2.96 -0.53
CA VAL A 115 7.13 -1.57 -0.09
C VAL A 115 6.25 -0.63 -0.90
N THR A 116 5.48 0.21 -0.21
CA THR A 116 4.74 1.35 -0.80
C THR A 116 5.28 2.63 -0.19
N CYS A 117 5.78 3.55 -1.01
CA CYS A 117 6.15 4.90 -0.60
C CYS A 117 5.24 5.92 -1.30
N LEU A 118 4.63 6.81 -0.53
CA LEU A 118 3.86 7.94 -1.02
C LEU A 118 4.71 9.20 -0.85
N MET A 119 4.94 9.93 -1.94
CA MET A 119 5.80 11.10 -1.97
C MET A 119 5.30 12.17 -2.93
N ARG A 120 5.82 13.39 -2.80
CA ARG A 120 5.71 14.43 -3.82
C ARG A 120 7.10 14.96 -4.17
N VAL A 121 7.23 15.46 -5.39
CA VAL A 121 8.45 16.12 -5.85
C VAL A 121 8.50 17.49 -5.19
N GLY A 122 9.59 17.77 -4.48
CA GLY A 122 9.91 19.11 -4.00
C GLY A 122 10.69 19.87 -5.06
N THR A 123 11.83 20.46 -4.67
CA THR A 123 12.73 21.15 -5.61
C THR A 123 13.78 20.22 -6.23
N SER A 124 14.07 19.05 -5.61
CA SER A 124 14.99 18.08 -6.21
C SER A 124 14.27 17.25 -7.27
N PRO A 125 14.84 17.09 -8.48
CA PRO A 125 14.31 16.16 -9.47
C PRO A 125 14.61 14.70 -9.10
N ASN A 126 15.51 14.45 -8.13
CA ASN A 126 15.98 13.13 -7.76
C ASN A 126 15.54 12.74 -6.36
N ALA A 127 15.07 11.51 -6.20
CA ALA A 127 14.71 10.93 -4.91
C ALA A 127 15.43 9.60 -4.69
N ARG A 128 15.53 9.20 -3.43
CA ARG A 128 15.98 7.86 -3.02
C ARG A 128 15.04 7.27 -1.99
N ILE A 129 14.66 6.02 -2.18
CA ILE A 129 14.08 5.15 -1.16
C ILE A 129 15.18 4.15 -0.78
N SER A 130 15.61 4.20 0.47
CA SER A 130 16.68 3.34 0.98
C SER A 130 16.15 2.29 1.94
N ILE A 131 16.74 1.09 1.88
CA ILE A 131 16.62 0.04 2.89
C ILE A 131 18.04 -0.24 3.39
N SER A 132 18.39 0.31 4.55
CA SER A 132 19.73 0.22 5.15
C SER A 132 19.72 -0.63 6.42
N GLY A 133 20.80 -1.35 6.70
CA GLY A 133 20.91 -2.23 7.85
C GLY A 133 22.37 -2.61 8.12
N ALA A 134 22.59 -3.60 8.98
CA ALA A 134 23.92 -4.14 9.18
C ALA A 134 24.43 -4.76 7.86
N GLY A 135 25.52 -4.24 7.31
CA GLY A 135 26.18 -4.78 6.12
C GLY A 135 26.01 -3.98 4.83
N GLY A 136 25.17 -2.92 4.80
CA GLY A 136 25.07 -2.05 3.63
C GLY A 136 23.70 -1.41 3.44
N GLU A 137 23.34 -1.19 2.18
CA GLU A 137 22.10 -0.56 1.77
C GLU A 137 21.62 -1.05 0.39
N THR A 138 20.32 -1.31 0.28
CA THR A 138 19.61 -1.46 -1.00
C THR A 138 18.84 -0.18 -1.29
N GLN A 139 18.85 0.28 -2.55
CA GLN A 139 18.28 1.57 -2.93
C GLN A 139 17.48 1.49 -4.23
N VAL A 140 16.27 2.05 -4.19
CA VAL A 140 15.49 2.44 -5.37
C VAL A 140 15.58 3.95 -5.49
N ALA A 141 16.22 4.46 -6.54
CA ALA A 141 16.50 5.88 -6.65
C ALA A 141 16.69 6.36 -8.09
N GLY A 142 16.80 7.68 -8.27
CA GLY A 142 17.01 8.33 -9.57
C GLY A 142 16.10 9.54 -9.75
N THR A 143 15.98 10.01 -11.00
CA THR A 143 15.03 11.04 -11.37
C THR A 143 13.62 10.54 -11.11
N VAL A 144 12.80 11.35 -10.45
CA VAL A 144 11.39 11.02 -10.21
C VAL A 144 10.66 10.90 -11.55
N GLY A 145 10.04 9.75 -11.78
CA GLY A 145 9.45 9.30 -13.04
C GLY A 145 10.27 8.19 -13.72
N SER A 146 11.44 7.86 -13.21
CA SER A 146 12.36 6.87 -13.78
C SER A 146 13.26 6.24 -12.70
N MET A 147 12.72 6.03 -11.50
CA MET A 147 13.47 5.40 -10.40
C MET A 147 13.79 3.94 -10.71
N SER A 148 14.97 3.48 -10.30
CA SER A 148 15.43 2.10 -10.51
C SER A 148 16.36 1.65 -9.38
N ASN A 149 16.73 0.37 -9.38
CA ASN A 149 17.77 -0.09 -8.46
C ASN A 149 19.10 0.55 -8.80
N ILE A 150 19.74 1.16 -7.79
CA ILE A 150 21.12 1.66 -7.93
C ILE A 150 22.09 0.97 -6.96
N ARG A 151 21.56 0.28 -5.94
CA ARG A 151 22.32 -0.55 -4.98
C ARG A 151 21.47 -1.71 -4.49
N THR A 152 22.11 -2.84 -4.22
CA THR A 152 21.44 -4.10 -3.82
C THR A 152 22.25 -4.88 -2.78
N GLU A 153 22.89 -4.19 -1.84
CA GLU A 153 23.86 -4.80 -0.91
C GLU A 153 23.17 -5.66 0.18
N LEU A 154 21.88 -5.42 0.46
CA LEU A 154 21.10 -6.13 1.49
C LEU A 154 19.92 -6.92 0.92
N GLY A 155 19.87 -7.08 -0.40
CA GLY A 155 18.75 -7.65 -1.12
C GLY A 155 18.46 -6.94 -2.44
N ILE A 156 17.54 -7.51 -3.21
CA ILE A 156 17.12 -6.99 -4.52
C ILE A 156 15.70 -6.44 -4.46
N CYS A 157 15.46 -5.29 -5.11
CA CYS A 157 14.10 -4.83 -5.37
C CYS A 157 13.65 -5.25 -6.78
N THR A 158 12.48 -5.83 -6.91
CA THR A 158 11.83 -6.15 -8.19
C THR A 158 10.51 -5.42 -8.30
N ASP A 159 9.87 -5.47 -9.48
CA ASP A 159 8.55 -4.88 -9.73
C ASP A 159 8.45 -3.41 -9.31
N ILE A 160 9.51 -2.65 -9.61
CA ILE A 160 9.59 -1.22 -9.33
C ILE A 160 8.59 -0.50 -10.24
N ILE A 161 7.54 0.03 -9.64
CA ILE A 161 6.45 0.73 -10.29
C ILE A 161 6.37 2.12 -9.69
N GLU A 162 6.43 3.14 -10.54
CA GLU A 162 6.16 4.52 -10.16
C GLU A 162 4.91 5.02 -10.90
N GLU A 163 3.93 5.50 -10.13
CA GLU A 163 2.66 5.97 -10.66
C GLU A 163 2.35 7.38 -10.13
N GLY A 164 1.98 8.29 -11.03
CA GLY A 164 1.32 9.53 -10.65
C GLY A 164 -0.14 9.26 -10.24
N LEU A 165 -0.56 9.83 -9.12
CA LEU A 165 -1.91 9.67 -8.61
C LEU A 165 -2.83 10.79 -9.11
N LEU A 166 -4.13 10.59 -8.96
CA LEU A 166 -5.17 11.45 -9.51
C LEU A 166 -5.15 12.88 -8.96
N ASP A 167 -4.53 13.11 -7.80
CA ASP A 167 -4.33 14.46 -7.26
C ASP A 167 -3.33 15.30 -8.08
N GLY A 168 -2.61 14.70 -9.03
CA GLY A 168 -1.69 15.36 -9.95
C GLY A 168 -0.32 15.71 -9.36
N PHE A 169 -0.13 15.51 -8.06
CA PHE A 169 1.10 15.88 -7.34
C PHE A 169 1.77 14.67 -6.70
N THR A 170 0.97 13.78 -6.14
CA THR A 170 1.46 12.63 -5.39
C THR A 170 1.90 11.53 -6.34
N ARG A 171 3.03 10.94 -5.99
CA ARG A 171 3.55 9.74 -6.62
C ARG A 171 3.55 8.60 -5.64
N ARG A 172 3.21 7.43 -6.15
CA ARG A 172 3.31 6.17 -5.44
C ARG A 172 4.42 5.35 -6.06
N VAL A 173 5.46 5.09 -5.29
CA VAL A 173 6.54 4.18 -5.65
C VAL A 173 6.29 2.85 -4.94
N ARG A 174 6.27 1.77 -5.70
CA ARG A 174 5.99 0.41 -5.24
C ARG A 174 7.08 -0.52 -5.73
N PHE A 175 7.51 -1.45 -4.90
CA PHE A 175 8.42 -2.52 -5.28
C PHE A 175 8.32 -3.69 -4.31
N VAL A 176 8.84 -4.85 -4.73
CA VAL A 176 9.02 -6.03 -3.88
C VAL A 176 10.50 -6.15 -3.54
N PHE A 177 10.83 -6.21 -2.26
CA PHE A 177 12.19 -6.37 -1.75
C PHE A 177 12.41 -7.79 -1.23
N LEU A 178 13.37 -8.51 -1.79
CA LEU A 178 13.85 -9.78 -1.24
C LEU A 178 15.00 -9.48 -0.28
N SER A 179 14.80 -9.71 1.01
CA SER A 179 15.81 -9.44 2.03
C SER A 179 16.87 -10.54 2.08
N ASP A 180 18.15 -10.16 2.09
CA ASP A 180 19.27 -11.12 2.20
C ASP A 180 19.71 -11.35 3.66
N VAL A 181 19.35 -10.46 4.59
CA VAL A 181 19.83 -10.49 5.98
C VAL A 181 18.65 -10.42 6.95
N THR A 182 18.70 -11.22 8.02
CA THR A 182 17.73 -11.09 9.12
C THR A 182 18.23 -10.06 10.11
N GLY A 183 17.39 -9.11 10.50
CA GLY A 183 17.72 -8.15 11.54
C GLY A 183 16.98 -6.83 11.45
N PRO A 184 17.45 -5.81 12.19
CA PRO A 184 16.93 -4.47 12.12
C PRO A 184 17.38 -3.79 10.83
N TYR A 185 16.42 -3.17 10.16
CA TYR A 185 16.58 -2.33 9.00
C TYR A 185 16.02 -0.94 9.28
N GLN A 186 16.43 0.01 8.47
CA GLN A 186 15.85 1.33 8.38
C GLN A 186 15.38 1.56 6.95
N ILE A 187 14.13 1.97 6.79
CA ILE A 187 13.56 2.33 5.50
C ILE A 187 13.23 3.82 5.50
N GLY A 188 13.59 4.53 4.43
CA GLY A 188 13.41 5.98 4.40
C GLY A 188 13.44 6.59 3.02
N LEU A 189 13.04 7.86 2.95
CA LEU A 189 13.01 8.68 1.75
C LEU A 189 13.85 9.94 1.93
N GLY A 190 14.56 10.34 0.90
CA GLY A 190 15.18 11.66 0.85
C GLY A 190 15.53 12.11 -0.56
N PRO A 191 15.99 13.36 -0.71
CA PRO A 191 16.49 13.86 -1.99
C PRO A 191 17.86 13.22 -2.31
N GLN A 192 18.04 12.71 -3.53
CA GLN A 192 19.33 12.16 -3.97
C GLN A 192 20.16 13.26 -4.64
N THR A 193 20.64 14.21 -3.84
CA THR A 193 21.30 15.41 -4.34
C THR A 193 22.34 15.96 -3.37
N SER A 194 23.44 16.49 -3.91
CA SER A 194 24.44 17.25 -3.16
C SER A 194 24.16 18.75 -3.15
N THR A 195 23.10 19.21 -3.82
CA THR A 195 22.66 20.61 -3.76
C THR A 195 22.01 20.89 -2.41
N LEU A 196 22.60 21.79 -1.62
CA LEU A 196 22.04 22.23 -0.35
C LEU A 196 20.63 22.83 -0.54
N GLY A 197 19.67 22.38 0.26
CA GLY A 197 18.30 22.91 0.27
C GLY A 197 17.38 22.33 -0.80
N GLU A 198 17.85 21.46 -1.69
CA GLU A 198 16.95 20.71 -2.57
C GLU A 198 16.08 19.72 -1.78
N THR A 199 14.80 19.62 -2.13
CA THR A 199 13.80 18.93 -1.31
C THR A 199 13.04 17.82 -2.03
N ILE A 200 12.56 16.86 -1.25
CA ILE A 200 11.50 15.90 -1.58
C ILE A 200 10.50 15.90 -0.41
N GLU A 201 9.22 15.63 -0.69
CA GLU A 201 8.20 15.54 0.36
C GLU A 201 7.82 14.07 0.60
N LEU A 202 7.95 13.61 1.83
CA LEU A 202 7.47 12.29 2.25
C LEU A 202 6.04 12.39 2.79
N LEU A 203 5.13 11.54 2.31
CA LEU A 203 3.77 11.43 2.86
C LEU A 203 3.63 10.23 3.78
N GLY A 204 4.18 9.08 3.39
CA GLY A 204 4.13 7.86 4.19
C GLY A 204 4.79 6.66 3.53
N ILE A 205 5.13 5.65 4.34
CA ILE A 205 5.69 4.37 3.88
C ILE A 205 4.91 3.21 4.53
N GLN A 206 4.73 2.15 3.77
CA GLN A 206 4.24 0.86 4.21
C GLN A 206 5.21 -0.23 3.80
N VAL A 207 5.44 -1.19 4.70
CA VAL A 207 6.22 -2.41 4.44
C VAL A 207 5.41 -3.59 4.95
N GLU A 208 5.11 -4.55 4.08
CA GLU A 208 4.35 -5.77 4.42
C GLU A 208 5.17 -7.01 4.03
N GLN A 209 5.17 -8.05 4.86
CA GLN A 209 5.77 -9.34 4.48
C GLN A 209 4.84 -10.09 3.51
N SER A 210 4.90 -9.72 2.24
CA SER A 210 4.10 -10.28 1.15
C SER A 210 4.75 -9.97 -0.20
N ALA A 211 4.42 -10.75 -1.21
CA ALA A 211 4.73 -10.43 -2.61
C ALA A 211 3.59 -9.62 -3.28
N GLN A 212 2.41 -9.55 -2.66
CA GLN A 212 1.22 -8.90 -3.20
C GLN A 212 0.98 -7.54 -2.54
N TYR A 213 0.63 -6.56 -3.38
CA TYR A 213 0.27 -5.21 -2.94
C TYR A 213 -1.11 -5.20 -2.28
N SER A 214 -1.16 -4.58 -1.10
CA SER A 214 -2.40 -4.37 -0.36
C SER A 214 -2.74 -2.87 -0.26
N SER A 215 -3.97 -2.54 0.13
CA SER A 215 -4.36 -1.17 0.44
C SER A 215 -3.43 -0.58 1.51
N PHE A 216 -3.29 0.74 1.55
CA PHE A 216 -2.51 1.36 2.62
C PHE A 216 -3.12 1.02 4.00
N ILE A 217 -2.29 0.63 4.96
CA ILE A 217 -2.62 0.27 6.33
C ILE A 217 -1.99 1.34 7.21
N LEU A 218 -2.84 2.12 7.86
CA LEU A 218 -2.40 3.12 8.81
C LEU A 218 -1.81 2.46 10.06
N SER A 219 -0.71 3.00 10.54
CA SER A 219 -0.07 2.59 11.78
C SER A 219 0.27 3.82 12.63
N GLY A 220 0.27 3.63 13.96
CA GLY A 220 0.65 4.63 14.95
C GLY A 220 1.93 4.19 15.64
N ALA A 221 1.97 4.26 16.97
CA ALA A 221 3.11 3.80 17.78
C ALA A 221 3.38 2.28 17.73
N SER A 222 2.52 1.52 17.05
CA SER A 222 2.66 0.08 16.80
C SER A 222 2.36 -0.23 15.34
N ALA A 223 2.81 -1.41 14.90
CA ALA A 223 2.46 -1.93 13.58
C ALA A 223 0.94 -1.93 13.38
N GLY A 224 0.50 -1.54 12.19
CA GLY A 224 -0.91 -1.54 11.81
C GLY A 224 -1.29 -2.90 11.24
N VAL A 225 -2.49 -3.39 11.57
CA VAL A 225 -3.00 -4.67 11.07
C VAL A 225 -4.30 -4.44 10.32
N ARG A 226 -4.42 -5.03 9.13
CA ARG A 226 -5.70 -5.22 8.43
C ARG A 226 -6.09 -6.69 8.54
N ALA A 227 -7.26 -6.97 9.08
CA ALA A 227 -7.84 -8.32 9.08
C ALA A 227 -8.25 -8.76 7.67
N THR A 228 -8.35 -10.08 7.45
CA THR A 228 -8.89 -10.65 6.21
C THR A 228 -10.30 -10.14 5.93
N ASP A 229 -10.57 -9.76 4.68
CA ASP A 229 -11.91 -9.47 4.19
C ASP A 229 -12.67 -10.78 3.93
N GLY A 230 -13.94 -10.83 4.32
CA GLY A 230 -14.84 -11.98 4.10
C GLY A 230 -16.14 -11.56 3.39
N LEU A 231 -16.75 -12.52 2.70
CA LEU A 231 -18.06 -12.36 2.08
C LEU A 231 -18.90 -13.60 2.31
N THR A 232 -20.09 -13.43 2.86
CA THR A 232 -21.07 -14.50 2.97
C THR A 232 -22.25 -14.22 2.06
N LEU A 233 -22.83 -15.29 1.50
CA LEU A 233 -24.05 -15.21 0.69
C LEU A 233 -25.20 -15.90 1.44
N ALA A 234 -26.27 -15.14 1.68
CA ALA A 234 -27.53 -15.61 2.23
C ALA A 234 -28.43 -16.16 1.11
N LEU A 235 -28.00 -17.25 0.48
CA LEU A 235 -28.83 -18.01 -0.48
C LEU A 235 -29.64 -19.07 0.26
N ALA A 236 -30.76 -19.50 -0.35
CA ALA A 236 -31.50 -20.65 0.15
C ALA A 236 -30.69 -21.93 -0.06
N ASP A 237 -30.84 -22.89 0.86
CA ASP A 237 -30.12 -24.16 0.78
C ASP A 237 -30.30 -24.86 -0.57
N GLY A 238 -29.22 -25.42 -1.08
CA GLY A 238 -29.21 -26.21 -2.31
C GLY A 238 -27.88 -26.16 -3.05
N THR A 239 -27.85 -26.75 -4.23
CA THR A 239 -26.66 -26.81 -5.07
C THR A 239 -26.63 -25.63 -6.04
N TYR A 240 -25.49 -24.96 -6.16
CA TYR A 240 -25.30 -23.78 -7.00
C TYR A 240 -24.06 -23.89 -7.87
N GLU A 241 -24.11 -23.20 -9.00
CA GLU A 241 -22.95 -22.67 -9.68
C GLU A 241 -22.75 -21.21 -9.23
N ILE A 242 -21.55 -20.88 -8.75
CA ILE A 242 -21.18 -19.54 -8.30
C ILE A 242 -20.04 -19.05 -9.19
N SER A 243 -20.21 -17.92 -9.86
CA SER A 243 -19.13 -17.28 -10.64
C SER A 243 -18.78 -15.91 -10.07
N LEU A 244 -17.48 -15.69 -9.88
CA LEU A 244 -16.86 -14.46 -9.41
C LEU A 244 -16.16 -13.80 -10.60
N HIS A 245 -16.53 -12.56 -10.89
CA HIS A 245 -15.91 -11.77 -11.96
C HIS A 245 -15.10 -10.64 -11.34
N TYR A 246 -13.79 -10.68 -11.52
CA TYR A 246 -12.86 -9.69 -10.97
C TYR A 246 -12.51 -8.59 -11.98
N ALA A 247 -11.99 -7.49 -11.45
CA ALA A 247 -11.50 -6.37 -12.23
C ALA A 247 -10.06 -6.57 -12.73
N ASP A 248 -9.29 -7.28 -11.94
CA ASP A 248 -7.83 -7.37 -11.93
C ASP A 248 -7.33 -8.82 -12.05
N ALA A 249 -8.24 -9.79 -12.19
CA ALA A 249 -7.94 -11.20 -12.33
C ALA A 249 -8.95 -11.90 -13.27
N PRO A 250 -8.61 -13.09 -13.81
CA PRO A 250 -9.57 -13.95 -14.51
C PRO A 250 -10.77 -14.31 -13.63
N SER A 251 -11.94 -14.53 -14.23
CA SER A 251 -13.11 -14.97 -13.47
C SER A 251 -12.92 -16.39 -12.91
N GLU A 252 -13.52 -16.65 -11.76
CA GLU A 252 -13.54 -17.97 -11.11
C GLU A 252 -14.97 -18.52 -11.11
N THR A 253 -15.13 -19.82 -11.36
CA THR A 253 -16.43 -20.50 -11.32
C THR A 253 -16.32 -21.75 -10.47
N TYR A 254 -17.20 -21.84 -9.46
CA TYR A 254 -17.37 -23.01 -8.62
C TYR A 254 -18.64 -23.72 -9.05
N THR A 255 -18.53 -24.98 -9.46
CA THR A 255 -19.65 -25.79 -9.93
C THR A 255 -20.14 -26.73 -8.83
N ALA A 256 -21.44 -26.97 -8.80
CA ALA A 256 -22.09 -27.88 -7.86
C ALA A 256 -21.74 -27.64 -6.37
N VAL A 257 -21.64 -26.36 -5.99
CA VAL A 257 -21.40 -25.93 -4.61
C VAL A 257 -22.66 -26.17 -3.79
N GLU A 258 -22.56 -27.00 -2.75
CA GLU A 258 -23.61 -27.11 -1.75
C GLU A 258 -23.59 -25.85 -0.89
N VAL A 259 -24.59 -24.99 -1.09
CA VAL A 259 -24.79 -23.79 -0.32
C VAL A 259 -25.78 -24.11 0.78
N VAL A 260 -25.36 -23.83 2.01
CA VAL A 260 -26.21 -23.75 3.18
C VAL A 260 -26.28 -22.30 3.65
N SER A 261 -27.28 -21.97 4.47
CA SER A 261 -27.37 -20.64 5.09
C SER A 261 -26.03 -20.22 5.73
N GLY A 262 -25.51 -19.06 5.32
CA GLY A 262 -24.24 -18.53 5.81
C GLY A 262 -23.00 -18.98 5.03
N TYR A 263 -23.17 -19.59 3.84
CA TYR A 263 -22.04 -19.98 2.98
C TYR A 263 -21.08 -18.80 2.72
N GLU A 264 -19.81 -19.02 3.06
CA GLU A 264 -18.74 -18.06 2.85
C GLU A 264 -18.13 -18.23 1.46
N VAL A 265 -18.09 -17.15 0.71
CA VAL A 265 -17.38 -17.06 -0.55
C VAL A 265 -15.94 -16.66 -0.24
N ILE A 266 -15.01 -17.56 -0.55
CA ILE A 266 -13.59 -17.31 -0.43
C ILE A 266 -13.13 -16.58 -1.70
N ALA A 267 -13.28 -15.25 -1.72
CA ALA A 267 -12.63 -14.40 -2.71
C ALA A 267 -11.24 -14.03 -2.19
N THR A 268 -10.18 -14.26 -2.97
CA THR A 268 -8.80 -13.97 -2.52
C THR A 268 -8.20 -12.81 -3.30
N GLY A 269 -7.67 -11.80 -2.58
CA GLY A 269 -6.71 -10.81 -3.09
C GLY A 269 -7.12 -9.96 -4.31
N HIS A 270 -8.38 -9.98 -4.72
CA HIS A 270 -8.86 -9.41 -5.97
C HIS A 270 -10.01 -8.43 -5.78
N THR A 271 -10.24 -7.62 -6.80
CA THR A 271 -11.30 -6.62 -6.80
C THR A 271 -12.51 -7.18 -7.54
N LEU A 272 -13.54 -7.58 -6.79
CA LEU A 272 -14.74 -8.22 -7.30
C LEU A 272 -15.68 -7.20 -7.96
N LYS A 273 -16.01 -7.41 -9.24
CA LYS A 273 -16.97 -6.60 -10.00
C LYS A 273 -18.38 -7.15 -9.92
N GLN A 274 -18.52 -8.47 -9.98
CA GLN A 274 -19.81 -9.12 -10.10
C GLN A 274 -19.76 -10.53 -9.53
N ILE A 275 -20.83 -10.93 -8.86
CA ILE A 275 -21.12 -12.32 -8.51
C ILE A 275 -22.35 -12.74 -9.30
N THR A 276 -22.30 -13.92 -9.88
CA THR A 276 -23.49 -14.59 -10.42
C THR A 276 -23.68 -15.92 -9.72
N THR A 277 -24.93 -16.28 -9.47
CA THR A 277 -25.31 -17.52 -8.81
C THR A 277 -26.43 -18.17 -9.61
N ARG A 278 -26.29 -19.46 -9.91
CA ARG A 278 -27.31 -20.25 -10.60
C ARG A 278 -27.58 -21.51 -9.79
N LYS A 279 -28.81 -21.68 -9.32
CA LYS A 279 -29.24 -22.93 -8.66
C LYS A 279 -29.27 -24.06 -9.71
N LEU A 280 -28.69 -25.21 -9.37
CA LEU A 280 -28.66 -26.42 -10.21
C LEU A 280 -29.84 -27.34 -9.90
#